data_AF-A0AAV4YLX8-F1
#
_entry.id   AF-A0AAV4YLX8-F1
#
_cell.length_a   1.000
_cell.length_b   1.000
_cell.length_c   1.000
_cell.angle_alpha   90.00
_cell.angle_beta   90.00
_cell.angle_gamma   90.00
#
_symmetry.space_group_name_H-M   'P 1'
#
loop_
_entity.id
_entity.type
_entity.pdbx_description
1 polymer ?
#
loop_
_entity_poly.entity_id
_entity_poly.type
_entity_poly.pdbx_seq_one_letter_code
_entity_poly.pdbx_strand_id
1 'polypeptide(L)'
;MTIRPGLLAFILLLTLSGQAQAYSYAAAGKEPLIDAREALLGAATDGKDASATLSEIAEELTYLEEHHKVKLQAPLAAAIKAKDAAATAALLNRAYKAEIERRLEGASQNLGDYQTAKVLVVKSKRFLDLILPSLSEGDRKAAEQALAKVLDAIGNPGVFGVGAKPADAAAFSDAEKALMTVLAPL
;
A
#
# COMPACT_ATOMS: atom_id res chain seq x y z
N MET A 1 48.42 29.60 -8.41
CA MET A 1 46.96 29.73 -8.29
C MET A 1 46.51 29.11 -6.98
N THR A 2 46.33 29.92 -5.93
CA THR A 2 45.89 29.45 -4.60
C THR A 2 44.36 29.41 -4.58
N ILE A 3 43.79 28.21 -4.66
CA ILE A 3 42.35 28.00 -4.53
C ILE A 3 41.98 28.30 -3.08
N ARG A 4 41.09 29.27 -2.87
CA ARG A 4 40.63 29.67 -1.53
C ARG A 4 39.83 28.51 -0.90
N PRO A 5 40.11 28.10 0.35
CA PRO A 5 39.45 26.97 1.00
C PRO A 5 37.93 27.18 1.15
N GLY A 6 37.46 28.43 1.19
CA GLY A 6 36.03 28.76 1.17
C GLY A 6 35.30 28.38 -0.13
N LEU A 7 36.00 28.36 -1.27
CA LEU A 7 35.41 27.98 -2.57
C LEU A 7 35.25 26.45 -2.66
N LEU A 8 36.19 25.69 -2.08
CA LEU A 8 36.10 24.23 -1.97
C LEU A 8 34.97 23.79 -1.02
N ALA A 9 34.78 24.50 0.10
CA ALA A 9 33.69 24.24 1.03
C ALA A 9 32.30 24.53 0.39
N PHE A 10 32.20 25.57 -0.44
CA PHE A 10 30.96 25.92 -1.12
C PHE A 10 30.58 24.93 -2.24
N ILE A 11 31.57 24.39 -2.96
CA ILE A 11 31.35 23.37 -4.01
C ILE A 11 30.94 22.02 -3.39
N LEU A 12 31.48 21.66 -2.21
CA LEU A 12 31.12 20.42 -1.51
C LEU A 12 29.67 20.46 -0.97
N LEU A 13 29.16 21.63 -0.58
CA LEU A 13 27.77 21.78 -0.12
C LEU A 13 26.74 21.67 -1.25
N LEU A 14 27.12 21.99 -2.50
CA LEU A 14 26.23 21.94 -3.67
C LEU A 14 26.07 20.52 -4.25
N THR A 15 26.99 19.60 -3.96
CA THR A 15 26.90 18.20 -4.43
C THR A 15 26.08 17.30 -3.49
N LEU A 16 25.83 17.71 -2.24
CA LEU A 16 24.96 16.97 -1.31
C LEU A 16 23.46 17.25 -1.49
N SER A 17 23.07 18.29 -2.25
CA SER A 17 21.66 18.62 -2.52
C SER A 17 21.02 17.81 -3.67
N GLY A 18 21.72 16.81 -4.22
CA GLY A 18 21.35 16.10 -5.45
C GLY A 18 20.61 14.77 -5.30
N GLN A 19 20.05 14.44 -4.14
CA GLN A 19 19.34 13.16 -3.92
C GLN A 19 17.99 13.37 -3.23
N ALA A 20 17.25 14.43 -3.58
CA ALA A 20 15.80 14.34 -3.51
C ALA A 20 15.36 13.49 -4.71
N GLN A 21 15.44 12.16 -4.54
CA GLN A 21 14.78 11.22 -5.43
C GLN A 21 13.36 11.75 -5.63
N ALA A 22 12.92 11.83 -6.89
CA ALA A 22 11.52 12.00 -7.21
C ALA A 22 10.79 10.78 -6.63
N TYR A 23 10.47 10.83 -5.35
CA TYR A 23 9.52 9.94 -4.75
C TYR A 23 8.21 10.26 -5.46
N SER A 24 7.90 9.48 -6.50
CA SER A 24 6.57 9.41 -7.08
C SER A 24 5.66 8.71 -6.06
N TYR A 25 5.47 9.33 -4.89
CA TYR A 25 4.38 8.96 -3.99
C TYR A 25 3.12 9.42 -4.70
N ALA A 26 2.50 8.53 -5.49
CA ALA A 26 1.11 8.58 -5.92
C ALA A 26 0.49 9.98 -5.80
N ALA A 27 0.61 10.80 -6.86
CA ALA A 27 0.10 12.18 -6.89
C ALA A 27 -1.22 12.30 -6.13
N ALA A 28 -1.32 13.26 -5.21
CA ALA A 28 -2.38 13.38 -4.20
C ALA A 28 -3.76 12.88 -4.69
N GLY A 29 -4.12 11.65 -4.29
CA GLY A 29 -5.41 11.01 -4.59
C GLY A 29 -5.38 9.83 -5.58
N LYS A 30 -4.30 9.65 -6.36
CA LYS A 30 -4.14 8.47 -7.22
C LYS A 30 -3.83 7.22 -6.41
N GLU A 31 -4.25 6.07 -6.92
CA GLU A 31 -3.96 4.76 -6.34
C GLU A 31 -3.46 3.86 -7.49
N PRO A 32 -2.18 3.96 -7.90
CA PRO A 32 -1.68 3.38 -9.15
C PRO A 32 -1.95 1.88 -9.30
N LEU A 33 -1.81 1.12 -8.20
CA LEU A 33 -2.15 -0.30 -8.17
C LEU A 33 -3.63 -0.57 -8.45
N ILE A 34 -4.54 0.28 -7.94
CA ILE A 34 -5.99 0.21 -8.23
C ILE A 34 -6.25 0.62 -9.68
N ASP A 35 -5.68 1.74 -10.10
CA ASP A 35 -5.91 2.33 -11.42
C ASP A 35 -5.46 1.38 -12.54
N ALA A 36 -4.37 0.62 -12.33
CA ALA A 36 -3.85 -0.36 -13.29
C ALA A 36 -4.64 -1.68 -13.34
N ARG A 37 -5.42 -2.02 -12.30
CA ARG A 37 -6.03 -3.36 -12.15
C ARG A 37 -6.92 -3.74 -13.31
N GLU A 38 -7.83 -2.85 -13.71
CA GLU A 38 -8.79 -3.13 -14.77
C GLU A 38 -8.07 -3.40 -16.10
N ALA A 39 -7.06 -2.58 -16.43
CA ALA A 39 -6.28 -2.75 -17.64
C ALA A 39 -5.47 -4.07 -17.64
N LEU A 40 -4.84 -4.42 -16.51
CA LEU A 40 -4.07 -5.67 -16.38
C LEU A 40 -4.97 -6.92 -16.48
N LEU A 41 -6.11 -6.92 -15.78
CA LEU A 41 -7.05 -8.04 -15.81
C LEU A 41 -7.77 -8.16 -17.14
N GLY A 42 -8.19 -7.04 -17.72
CA GLY A 42 -8.83 -6.99 -19.03
C GLY A 42 -7.88 -7.50 -20.12
N ALA A 43 -6.62 -7.08 -20.11
CA ALA A 43 -5.63 -7.57 -21.06
C ALA A 43 -5.34 -9.07 -20.89
N ALA A 44 -5.21 -9.56 -19.65
CA ALA A 44 -5.00 -10.99 -19.41
C ALA A 44 -6.21 -11.83 -19.90
N THR A 45 -7.43 -11.33 -19.71
CA THR A 45 -8.68 -11.98 -20.16
C THR A 45 -8.82 -11.96 -21.68
N ASP A 46 -8.54 -10.82 -22.30
CA ASP A 46 -8.62 -10.62 -23.76
C ASP A 46 -7.42 -11.20 -24.51
N GLY A 47 -6.41 -11.69 -23.79
CA GLY A 47 -5.15 -12.16 -24.37
C GLY A 47 -4.33 -11.07 -25.06
N LYS A 48 -4.39 -9.83 -24.56
CA LYS A 48 -3.61 -8.67 -25.01
C LYS A 48 -2.35 -8.50 -24.19
N ASP A 49 -1.38 -7.78 -24.74
CA ASP A 49 -0.20 -7.35 -23.99
C ASP A 49 -0.56 -6.17 -23.07
N ALA A 50 -0.11 -6.24 -21.82
CA ALA A 50 -0.22 -5.15 -20.84
C ALA A 50 1.12 -4.82 -20.16
N SER A 51 2.23 -5.15 -20.83
CA SER A 51 3.58 -4.84 -20.34
C SER A 51 3.81 -3.34 -20.07
N ALA A 52 3.19 -2.47 -20.88
CA ALA A 52 3.23 -1.03 -20.67
C ALA A 52 2.54 -0.63 -19.35
N THR A 53 1.30 -1.08 -19.13
CA THR A 53 0.58 -0.85 -17.86
C THR A 53 1.31 -1.43 -16.66
N LEU A 54 1.93 -2.61 -16.80
CA LEU A 54 2.76 -3.18 -15.74
C LEU A 54 3.95 -2.28 -15.39
N SER A 55 4.58 -1.67 -16.39
CA SER A 55 5.72 -0.76 -16.17
C SER A 55 5.31 0.54 -15.46
N GLU A 56 4.06 0.98 -15.60
CA GLU A 56 3.53 2.18 -14.92
C GLU A 56 3.41 2.00 -13.41
N ILE A 57 3.32 0.75 -12.92
CA ILE A 57 3.23 0.43 -11.49
C ILE A 57 4.50 -0.24 -10.93
N ALA A 58 5.60 -0.23 -11.70
CA ALA A 58 6.80 -0.97 -11.34
C ALA A 58 7.46 -0.42 -10.07
N GLU A 59 7.39 0.88 -9.83
CA GLU A 59 7.93 1.52 -8.62
C GLU A 59 7.16 1.07 -7.37
N GLU A 60 5.84 1.05 -7.41
CA GLU A 60 4.99 0.56 -6.32
C GLU A 60 5.27 -0.90 -6.02
N LEU A 61 5.40 -1.73 -7.06
CA LEU A 61 5.73 -3.14 -6.88
C LEU A 61 7.14 -3.33 -6.30
N THR A 62 8.13 -2.56 -6.75
CA THR A 62 9.50 -2.58 -6.21
C THR A 62 9.48 -2.29 -4.72
N TYR A 63 8.82 -1.20 -4.35
CA TYR A 63 8.74 -0.76 -2.97
C TYR A 63 8.09 -1.82 -2.06
N LEU A 64 7.01 -2.48 -2.53
CA LEU A 64 6.37 -3.58 -1.80
C LEU A 64 7.30 -4.80 -1.65
N GLU A 65 8.04 -5.18 -2.70
CA GLU A 65 8.98 -6.30 -2.62
C GLU A 65 10.12 -6.03 -1.62
N GLU A 66 10.67 -4.81 -1.63
CA GLU A 66 11.77 -4.40 -0.76
C GLU A 66 11.37 -4.29 0.72
N HIS A 67 10.18 -3.77 1.01
CA HIS A 67 9.78 -3.41 2.37
C HIS A 67 8.83 -4.43 3.01
N HIS A 68 8.05 -5.18 2.22
CA HIS A 68 7.01 -6.09 2.72
C HIS A 68 7.26 -7.56 2.41
N LYS A 69 8.48 -7.92 1.95
CA LYS A 69 8.94 -9.31 1.73
C LYS A 69 8.02 -10.14 0.84
N VAL A 70 7.34 -9.48 -0.10
CA VAL A 70 6.50 -10.13 -1.11
C VAL A 70 7.27 -10.32 -2.42
N LYS A 71 6.79 -11.22 -3.28
CA LYS A 71 7.29 -11.36 -4.66
C LYS A 71 6.14 -11.13 -5.63
N LEU A 72 6.27 -10.13 -6.50
CA LEU A 72 5.21 -9.57 -7.33
C LEU A 72 5.66 -9.34 -8.77
N GLN A 73 6.74 -8.60 -9.03
CA GLN A 73 7.07 -8.13 -10.39
C GLN A 73 7.31 -9.25 -11.38
N ALA A 74 8.29 -10.12 -11.09
CA ALA A 74 8.64 -11.22 -11.97
C ALA A 74 7.46 -12.19 -12.22
N PRO A 75 6.72 -12.66 -11.19
CA PRO A 75 5.57 -13.53 -11.44
C PRO A 75 4.42 -12.81 -12.15
N LEU A 76 4.19 -11.52 -11.90
CA LEU A 76 3.12 -10.75 -12.55
C LEU A 76 3.43 -10.53 -14.04
N ALA A 77 4.68 -10.18 -14.36
CA ALA A 77 5.15 -10.12 -15.75
C ALA A 77 4.98 -11.47 -16.48
N ALA A 78 5.31 -12.58 -15.80
CA ALA A 78 5.14 -13.91 -16.37
C ALA A 78 3.66 -14.25 -16.61
N ALA A 79 2.76 -13.94 -15.66
CA ALA A 79 1.32 -14.16 -15.80
C ALA A 79 0.72 -13.33 -16.95
N ILE A 80 1.09 -12.05 -17.06
CA ILE A 80 0.65 -11.16 -18.15
C ILE A 80 1.13 -11.69 -19.49
N LYS A 81 2.40 -12.09 -19.61
CA LYS A 81 2.96 -12.69 -20.84
C LYS A 81 2.26 -14.00 -21.21
N ALA A 82 1.92 -14.82 -20.21
CA ALA A 82 1.18 -16.07 -20.39
C ALA A 82 -0.31 -15.86 -20.65
N LYS A 83 -0.82 -14.63 -20.53
CA LYS A 83 -2.26 -14.29 -20.64
C LYS A 83 -3.09 -15.06 -19.61
N ASP A 84 -2.53 -15.28 -18.43
CA ASP A 84 -3.17 -16.02 -17.35
C ASP A 84 -3.92 -15.04 -16.45
N ALA A 85 -5.22 -14.87 -16.71
CA ALA A 85 -6.07 -13.98 -15.93
C ALA A 85 -6.19 -14.40 -14.46
N ALA A 86 -6.20 -15.70 -14.17
CA ALA A 86 -6.31 -16.20 -12.81
C ALA A 86 -5.04 -15.94 -12.01
N ALA A 87 -3.87 -16.24 -12.58
CA ALA A 87 -2.59 -15.92 -11.97
C ALA A 87 -2.38 -14.41 -11.81
N THR A 88 -2.78 -13.62 -12.81
CA THR A 88 -2.74 -12.14 -12.75
C THR A 88 -3.60 -11.64 -11.60
N ALA A 89 -4.84 -12.13 -11.46
CA ALA A 89 -5.73 -11.74 -10.37
C ALA A 89 -5.17 -12.12 -8.98
N ALA A 90 -4.64 -13.34 -8.83
CA ALA A 90 -4.04 -13.79 -7.58
C ALA A 90 -2.84 -12.91 -7.18
N LEU A 91 -1.96 -12.59 -8.13
CA LEU A 91 -0.78 -11.75 -7.88
C LEU A 91 -1.15 -10.30 -7.56
N LEU A 92 -2.17 -9.74 -8.22
CA LEU A 92 -2.70 -8.42 -7.87
C LEU A 92 -3.35 -8.41 -6.48
N ASN A 93 -4.06 -9.46 -6.09
CA ASN A 93 -4.60 -9.58 -4.74
C ASN A 93 -3.49 -9.67 -3.68
N ARG A 94 -2.38 -10.34 -3.99
CA ARG A 94 -1.19 -10.35 -3.13
C ARG A 94 -0.56 -8.96 -3.01
N ALA A 95 -0.44 -8.23 -4.11
CA ALA A 95 0.04 -6.84 -4.06
C ALA A 95 -0.85 -5.97 -3.17
N TYR A 96 -2.18 -6.15 -3.26
CA TYR A 96 -3.13 -5.40 -2.46
C TYR A 96 -3.07 -5.76 -0.97
N LYS A 97 -2.89 -7.05 -0.64
CA LYS A 97 -2.62 -7.46 0.74
C LYS A 97 -1.39 -6.73 1.28
N ALA A 98 -0.29 -6.69 0.53
CA ALA A 98 0.94 -6.02 0.95
C ALA A 98 0.73 -4.51 1.15
N GLU A 99 -0.05 -3.87 0.28
CA GLU A 99 -0.36 -2.44 0.40
C GLU A 99 -1.31 -2.14 1.57
N ILE A 100 -2.24 -3.05 1.91
CA ILE A 100 -3.04 -2.96 3.15
C ILE A 100 -2.11 -3.05 4.37
N GLU A 101 -1.28 -4.08 4.43
CA GLU A 101 -0.32 -4.32 5.52
C GLU A 101 0.55 -3.09 5.77
N ARG A 102 1.16 -2.54 4.71
CA ARG A 102 1.95 -1.33 4.76
C ARG A 102 1.22 -0.12 5.35
N ARG A 103 -0.03 0.10 4.95
CA ARG A 103 -0.80 1.25 5.41
C ARG A 103 -1.26 1.09 6.85
N LEU A 104 -1.55 -0.14 7.27
CA LEU A 104 -1.87 -0.43 8.66
C LEU A 104 -0.63 -0.27 9.55
N GLU A 105 0.56 -0.66 9.08
CA GLU A 105 1.82 -0.35 9.75
C GLU A 105 2.00 1.18 9.89
N GLY A 106 1.81 1.92 8.80
CA GLY A 106 1.85 3.39 8.83
C GLY A 106 0.81 4.00 9.78
N ALA A 107 -0.40 3.44 9.84
CA ALA A 107 -1.44 3.91 10.76
C ALA A 107 -1.07 3.63 12.22
N SER A 108 -0.49 2.46 12.50
CA SER A 108 0.03 2.07 13.81
C SER A 108 1.12 3.03 14.31
N GLN A 109 2.04 3.42 13.42
CA GLN A 109 3.09 4.40 13.72
C GLN A 109 2.54 5.81 13.97
N ASN A 110 1.31 6.10 13.55
CA ASN A 110 0.66 7.41 13.65
C ASN A 110 -0.59 7.40 14.54
N LEU A 111 -0.71 6.47 15.50
CA LEU A 111 -1.88 6.43 16.42
C LEU A 111 -2.04 7.69 17.27
N GLY A 112 -0.98 8.48 17.44
CA GLY A 112 -1.04 9.81 18.08
C GLY A 112 -1.69 10.90 17.21
N ASP A 113 -1.80 10.67 15.90
CA ASP A 113 -2.47 11.55 14.95
C ASP A 113 -3.65 10.81 14.29
N TYR A 114 -4.83 11.01 14.88
CA TYR A 114 -6.06 10.38 14.43
C TYR A 114 -6.36 10.61 12.94
N GLN A 115 -6.09 11.80 12.39
CA GLN A 115 -6.43 12.07 10.98
C GLN A 115 -5.53 11.28 10.05
N THR A 116 -4.22 11.25 10.35
CA THR A 116 -3.25 10.47 9.58
C THR A 116 -3.56 8.97 9.66
N ALA A 117 -3.76 8.42 10.86
CA ALA A 117 -4.11 7.02 11.03
C ALA A 117 -5.43 6.66 10.32
N LYS A 118 -6.47 7.50 10.44
CA LYS A 118 -7.76 7.29 9.79
C LYS A 118 -7.65 7.24 8.27
N VAL A 119 -6.93 8.19 7.67
CA VAL A 119 -6.77 8.23 6.21
C VAL A 119 -6.11 6.94 5.71
N LEU A 120 -5.08 6.45 6.40
CA LEU A 120 -4.39 5.21 6.05
C LEU A 120 -5.31 3.98 6.16
N VAL A 121 -6.11 3.87 7.23
CA VAL A 121 -7.08 2.77 7.39
C VAL A 121 -8.19 2.83 6.33
N VAL A 122 -8.73 4.02 6.05
CA VAL A 122 -9.77 4.20 5.02
C VAL A 122 -9.22 3.89 3.61
N LYS A 123 -7.99 4.29 3.32
CA LYS A 123 -7.33 3.93 2.06
C LYS A 123 -7.10 2.42 1.96
N SER A 124 -6.75 1.75 3.06
CA SER A 124 -6.64 0.28 3.11
C SER A 124 -7.96 -0.40 2.79
N LYS A 125 -9.09 0.17 3.24
CA LYS A 125 -10.43 -0.32 2.90
C LYS A 125 -10.66 -0.41 1.39
N ARG A 126 -10.21 0.59 0.61
CA ARG A 126 -10.39 0.58 -0.86
C ARG A 126 -9.72 -0.62 -1.51
N PHE A 127 -8.56 -1.03 -1.00
CA PHE A 127 -7.84 -2.21 -1.47
C PHE A 127 -8.56 -3.48 -1.02
N LEU A 128 -8.99 -3.53 0.25
CA LEU A 128 -9.73 -4.66 0.78
C LEU A 128 -11.01 -4.92 -0.04
N ASP A 129 -11.79 -3.89 -0.33
CA ASP A 129 -13.05 -3.98 -1.09
C ASP A 129 -12.86 -4.65 -2.47
N LEU A 130 -11.69 -4.47 -3.10
CA LEU A 130 -11.35 -5.11 -4.38
C LEU A 130 -10.92 -6.58 -4.24
N ILE A 131 -10.47 -6.98 -3.06
CA ILE A 131 -10.09 -8.36 -2.74
C ILE A 131 -11.31 -9.17 -2.25
N LEU A 132 -12.27 -8.56 -1.56
CA LEU A 132 -13.42 -9.26 -0.96
C LEU A 132 -14.16 -10.24 -1.90
N PRO A 133 -14.32 -9.98 -3.21
CA PRO A 133 -14.93 -10.94 -4.14
C PRO A 133 -14.14 -12.25 -4.30
N SER A 134 -12.83 -12.25 -4.02
CA SER A 134 -11.96 -13.43 -4.09
C SER A 134 -11.93 -14.27 -2.82
N LEU A 135 -12.58 -13.79 -1.74
CA LEU A 135 -12.65 -14.48 -0.46
C LEU A 135 -13.96 -15.28 -0.33
N SER A 136 -13.94 -16.29 0.54
CA SER A 136 -15.17 -16.98 0.97
C SER A 136 -16.09 -15.99 1.71
N GLU A 137 -17.39 -16.31 1.82
CA GLU A 137 -18.33 -15.45 2.55
C GLU A 137 -17.93 -15.25 4.02
N GLY A 138 -17.44 -16.31 4.66
CA GLY A 138 -16.94 -16.26 6.04
C GLY A 138 -15.72 -15.35 6.17
N ASP A 139 -14.75 -15.51 5.29
CA ASP A 139 -13.52 -14.70 5.28
C ASP A 139 -13.79 -13.24 4.94
N ARG A 140 -14.72 -12.98 4.02
CA ARG A 140 -15.18 -11.62 3.68
C ARG A 140 -15.69 -10.90 4.93
N LYS A 141 -16.62 -11.53 5.65
CA LYS A 141 -17.19 -10.96 6.88
C LYS A 141 -16.13 -10.77 7.96
N ALA A 142 -15.21 -11.73 8.10
CA ALA A 142 -14.12 -11.65 9.06
C ALA A 142 -13.15 -10.49 8.74
N ALA A 143 -12.81 -10.30 7.46
CA ALA A 143 -11.93 -9.21 7.02
C ALA A 143 -12.57 -7.83 7.23
N GLU A 144 -13.84 -7.66 6.87
CA GLU A 144 -14.59 -6.42 7.10
C GLU A 144 -14.67 -6.09 8.60
N GLN A 145 -14.95 -7.08 9.44
CA GLN A 145 -14.99 -6.91 10.89
C GLN A 145 -13.62 -6.56 11.47
N ALA A 146 -12.55 -7.21 11.01
CA ALA A 146 -11.20 -6.91 11.45
C ALA A 146 -10.80 -5.48 11.09
N LEU A 147 -11.05 -5.03 9.86
CA LEU A 147 -10.75 -3.67 9.45
C LEU A 147 -11.62 -2.62 10.19
N ALA A 148 -12.88 -2.94 10.50
CA ALA A 148 -13.72 -2.08 11.33
C ALA A 148 -13.15 -1.94 12.76
N LYS A 149 -12.60 -3.02 13.33
CA LYS A 149 -11.92 -2.97 14.63
C LYS A 149 -10.62 -2.17 14.57
N VAL A 150 -9.84 -2.28 13.50
CA VAL A 150 -8.68 -1.42 13.25
C VAL A 150 -9.10 0.06 13.26
N LEU A 151 -10.17 0.41 12.54
CA LEU A 151 -10.69 1.77 12.49
C LEU A 151 -11.27 2.26 13.82
N ASP A 152 -11.82 1.38 14.65
CA ASP A 152 -12.27 1.75 15.99
C ASP A 152 -11.10 1.96 16.97
N ALA A 153 -10.03 1.18 16.80
CA ALA A 153 -8.85 1.20 17.66
C ALA A 153 -7.96 2.44 17.48
N ILE A 154 -8.05 3.16 16.36
CA ILE A 154 -7.34 4.47 16.23
C ILE A 154 -7.93 5.57 17.12
N GLY A 155 -9.07 5.30 17.79
CA GLY A 155 -9.74 6.25 18.66
C GLY A 155 -10.60 7.28 17.92
N ASN A 156 -10.95 8.35 18.62
CA ASN A 156 -11.72 9.48 18.10
C ASN A 156 -11.41 10.73 18.94
N PRO A 157 -10.92 11.84 18.37
CA PRO A 157 -10.63 13.05 19.14
C PRO A 157 -11.88 13.73 19.72
N GLY A 158 -13.08 13.40 19.23
CA GLY A 158 -14.32 14.05 19.61
C GLY A 158 -14.44 15.47 19.02
N VAL A 159 -15.66 16.02 19.04
CA VAL A 159 -15.88 17.41 18.62
C VAL A 159 -15.56 18.31 19.82
N PHE A 160 -14.50 19.10 19.71
CA PHE A 160 -13.95 19.88 20.83
C PHE A 160 -13.64 19.03 22.09
N GLY A 161 -13.26 17.75 21.90
CA GLY A 161 -12.97 16.81 22.98
C GLY A 161 -14.20 16.12 23.59
N VAL A 162 -15.42 16.53 23.24
CA VAL A 162 -16.63 15.82 23.68
C VAL A 162 -16.75 14.50 22.91
N GLY A 163 -16.85 13.40 23.67
CA GLY A 163 -16.88 12.04 23.10
C GLY A 163 -15.51 11.51 22.67
N ALA A 164 -14.42 12.10 23.17
CA ALA A 164 -13.08 11.63 22.88
C ALA A 164 -12.86 10.18 23.37
N LYS A 165 -12.26 9.37 22.50
CA LYS A 165 -11.78 8.02 22.76
C LYS A 165 -10.30 7.97 22.39
N PRO A 166 -9.40 7.67 23.34
CA PRO A 166 -7.98 7.52 23.01
C PRO A 166 -7.76 6.33 22.06
N ALA A 167 -6.68 6.38 21.29
CA ALA A 167 -6.25 5.23 20.50
C ALA A 167 -5.87 4.06 21.44
N ASP A 168 -6.15 2.85 20.99
CA ASP A 168 -5.81 1.59 21.66
C ASP A 168 -4.86 0.79 20.77
N ALA A 169 -3.56 0.90 21.07
CA ALA A 169 -2.51 0.25 20.30
C ALA A 169 -2.58 -1.29 20.36
N ALA A 170 -3.04 -1.85 21.49
CA ALA A 170 -3.17 -3.30 21.63
C ALA A 170 -4.34 -3.81 20.78
N ALA A 171 -5.50 -3.16 20.88
CA ALA A 171 -6.67 -3.49 20.06
C ALA A 171 -6.37 -3.30 18.56
N PHE A 172 -5.61 -2.27 18.19
CA PHE A 172 -5.17 -2.06 16.81
C PHE A 172 -4.33 -3.23 16.33
N SER A 173 -3.28 -3.60 17.06
CA SER A 173 -2.36 -4.68 16.68
C SER A 173 -3.09 -6.03 16.56
N ASP A 174 -4.01 -6.32 17.47
CA ASP A 174 -4.78 -7.57 17.45
C ASP A 174 -5.75 -7.61 16.26
N ALA A 175 -6.41 -6.49 15.94
CA ALA A 175 -7.29 -6.39 14.79
C ALA A 175 -6.53 -6.47 13.46
N GLU A 176 -5.35 -5.84 13.37
CA GLU A 176 -4.45 -5.93 12.23
C GLU A 176 -4.00 -7.37 11.99
N LYS A 177 -3.54 -8.07 13.04
CA LYS A 177 -3.16 -9.49 12.95
C LYS A 177 -4.33 -10.37 12.52
N ALA A 178 -5.52 -10.10 13.04
CA ALA A 178 -6.73 -10.83 12.64
C ALA A 178 -7.02 -10.62 11.15
N LEU A 179 -6.91 -9.38 10.64
CA LEU A 179 -7.07 -9.10 9.21
C LEU A 179 -6.00 -9.83 8.38
N MET A 180 -4.73 -9.76 8.77
CA MET A 180 -3.64 -10.43 8.06
C MET A 180 -3.78 -11.96 8.05
N THR A 181 -4.34 -12.53 9.11
CA THR A 181 -4.65 -13.97 9.18
C THR A 181 -5.71 -14.37 8.15
N VAL A 182 -6.77 -13.58 8.03
CA VAL A 182 -7.83 -13.83 7.03
C VAL A 182 -7.31 -13.67 5.60
N LEU A 183 -6.40 -12.71 5.37
CA LEU A 183 -5.81 -12.45 4.06
C LEU A 183 -4.61 -13.34 3.72
N ALA A 184 -4.15 -14.18 4.65
CA ALA A 184 -2.97 -15.03 4.46
C ALA A 184 -3.01 -15.97 3.22
N PRO A 185 -4.18 -16.48 2.77
CA PRO A 185 -4.23 -17.33 1.58
C PRO A 185 -3.94 -16.65 0.23
N LEU A 186 -3.77 -15.33 0.18
CA LEU A 186 -3.57 -14.53 -1.04
C LEU A 186 -2.09 -14.45 -1.49
#